data_AF-A0A1Y3RVX3-F1
#
_entry.id   AF-A0A1Y3RVX3-F1
#
_cell.length_a   1.000
_cell.length_b   1.000
_cell.length_c   1.000
_cell.angle_alpha   90.00
_cell.angle_beta   90.00
_cell.angle_gamma   90.00
#
_symmetry.space_group_name_H-M   'P 1'
#
loop_
_entity.id
_entity.type
_entity.pdbx_description
1 polymer ?
#
loop_
_entity_poly.entity_id
_entity_poly.type
_entity_poly.pdbx_seq_one_letter_code
_entity_poly.pdbx_strand_id
1 'polypeptide(L)'
;MVGFTPFQVVKVIHLTEQQYRCFSANLQEDVPFLRDNKALTGVDPHNGALRCLLICCREQQDGILVNSDGYSYARYAAYIPRRSALELKYIEYARPQSKHRRSGPER
;
A
#
# COMPACT_ATOMS: atom_id res chain seq x y z
N MET A 1 -23.78 -2.09 -18.73
CA MET A 1 -23.79 -1.53 -17.36
C MET A 1 -22.38 -1.70 -16.84
N VAL A 2 -21.60 -0.62 -16.69
CA VAL A 2 -20.25 -0.72 -16.14
C VAL A 2 -20.44 -0.97 -14.64
N GLY A 3 -20.28 -2.22 -14.20
CA GLY A 3 -20.38 -2.57 -12.78
C GLY A 3 -19.30 -1.82 -12.01
N PHE A 4 -19.66 -1.20 -10.90
CA PHE A 4 -18.67 -0.69 -9.95
C PHE A 4 -17.94 -1.88 -9.34
N THR A 5 -16.65 -2.03 -9.63
CA THR A 5 -15.82 -3.01 -8.92
C THR A 5 -15.56 -2.45 -7.52
N PRO A 6 -16.09 -3.06 -6.45
CA PRO A 6 -15.81 -2.61 -5.11
C PRO A 6 -14.33 -2.80 -4.79
N PHE A 7 -13.82 -2.04 -3.84
CA PHE A 7 -12.50 -2.26 -3.28
C PHE A 7 -12.62 -2.46 -1.77
N GLN A 8 -11.65 -3.17 -1.21
CA GLN A 8 -11.49 -3.35 0.22
C GLN A 8 -10.08 -2.91 0.60
N VAL A 9 -9.97 -2.03 1.58
CA VAL A 9 -8.68 -1.75 2.19
C VAL A 9 -8.38 -2.90 3.16
N VAL A 10 -7.31 -3.66 2.88
CA VAL A 10 -6.93 -4.83 3.70
C VAL A 10 -5.89 -4.49 4.75
N LYS A 11 -5.15 -3.41 4.56
CA LYS A 11 -4.11 -2.94 5.49
C LYS A 11 -3.72 -1.49 5.23
N VAL A 12 -3.40 -0.74 6.27
CA VAL A 12 -2.83 0.61 6.16
C VAL A 12 -1.33 0.57 6.44
N ILE A 13 -0.53 1.15 5.55
CA ILE A 13 0.93 1.27 5.71
C ILE A 13 1.29 2.73 5.90
N HIS A 14 1.88 3.05 7.05
CA HIS A 14 2.38 4.38 7.35
C HIS A 14 3.86 4.54 6.98
N LEU A 15 4.13 5.39 6.00
CA LEU A 15 5.49 5.77 5.60
C LEU A 15 5.93 7.06 6.30
N THR A 16 7.25 7.26 6.41
CA THR A 16 7.79 8.61 6.68
C THR A 16 7.47 9.53 5.48
N GLU A 17 7.52 10.84 5.69
CA GLU A 17 7.27 11.80 4.60
C GLU A 17 8.21 11.59 3.40
N GLN A 18 9.51 11.40 3.67
CA GLN A 18 10.50 11.15 2.64
C GLN A 18 10.19 9.86 1.86
N GLN A 19 9.86 8.77 2.57
CA GLN A 19 9.49 7.51 1.94
C GLN A 19 8.22 7.64 1.09
N TYR A 20 7.22 8.36 1.60
CA TYR A 20 5.96 8.59 0.89
C TYR A 20 6.16 9.41 -0.38
N ARG A 21 6.94 10.49 -0.32
CA ARG A 21 7.29 11.31 -1.50
C ARG A 21 8.07 10.52 -2.55
N CYS A 22 9.05 9.71 -2.12
CA CYS A 22 9.80 8.87 -3.04
C CYS A 22 8.91 7.81 -3.70
N PHE A 23 8.03 7.17 -2.92
CA PHE A 23 7.10 6.17 -3.42
C PHE A 23 6.07 6.76 -4.40
N SER A 24 5.45 7.89 -4.06
CA SER A 24 4.41 8.51 -4.89
C SER A 24 4.94 9.00 -6.25
N ALA A 25 6.23 9.34 -6.33
CA ALA A 25 6.89 9.68 -7.58
C ALA A 25 7.32 8.45 -8.41
N ASN A 26 7.40 7.25 -7.80
CA ASN A 26 8.00 6.06 -8.41
C ASN A 26 7.17 4.78 -8.15
N LEU A 27 5.91 4.79 -8.59
CA LEU A 27 4.95 3.70 -8.31
C LEU A 27 5.34 2.33 -8.90
N GLN A 28 6.16 2.31 -9.95
CA GLN A 28 6.60 1.08 -10.63
C GLN A 28 7.85 0.44 -10.00
N GLU A 29 8.45 1.07 -8.99
CA GLU A 29 9.64 0.55 -8.33
C GLU A 29 9.32 -0.60 -7.37
N ASP A 30 10.25 -1.55 -7.27
CA ASP A 30 10.19 -2.60 -6.26
C ASP A 30 10.48 -1.99 -4.88
N VAL A 31 9.49 -2.03 -3.99
CA VAL A 31 9.61 -1.48 -2.64
C VAL A 31 9.36 -2.55 -1.58
N PRO A 32 10.19 -2.61 -0.50
CA PRO A 32 10.11 -3.67 0.50
C PRO A 32 8.73 -3.83 1.14
N PHE A 33 8.03 -2.72 1.41
CA PHE A 33 6.72 -2.77 2.06
C PHE A 33 5.62 -3.32 1.14
N LEU A 34 5.74 -3.23 -0.19
CA LEU A 34 4.81 -3.91 -1.10
C LEU A 34 5.18 -5.38 -1.22
N ARG A 35 6.48 -5.70 -1.35
CA ARG A 35 6.96 -7.08 -1.37
C ARG A 35 6.49 -7.90 -0.16
N ASP A 36 6.59 -7.32 1.04
CA ASP A 36 6.20 -7.96 2.29
C ASP A 36 4.66 -8.14 2.43
N ASN A 37 3.86 -7.41 1.65
CA ASN A 37 2.39 -7.40 1.75
C ASN A 37 1.68 -7.84 0.45
N LYS A 38 2.42 -8.26 -0.58
CA LYS A 38 1.87 -8.58 -1.91
C LYS A 38 0.79 -9.65 -1.91
N ALA A 39 0.89 -10.61 -0.99
CA ALA A 39 -0.07 -11.69 -0.80
C ALA A 39 -1.42 -11.22 -0.21
N LEU A 40 -1.49 -10.00 0.33
CA LEU A 40 -2.75 -9.43 0.85
C LEU A 40 -3.60 -8.79 -0.26
N THR A 41 -2.98 -8.47 -1.39
CA THR A 41 -3.59 -7.77 -2.53
C THR A 41 -3.98 -8.74 -3.64
N GLY A 42 -4.85 -8.29 -4.55
CA GLY A 42 -5.38 -9.09 -5.65
C GLY A 42 -6.89 -8.89 -5.77
N VAL A 43 -7.59 -9.86 -6.35
CA VAL A 43 -9.06 -9.88 -6.40
C VAL A 43 -9.55 -10.85 -5.32
N ASP A 44 -10.53 -10.42 -4.52
CA ASP A 44 -11.18 -11.29 -3.57
C ASP A 44 -12.00 -12.36 -4.31
N PRO A 45 -11.76 -13.66 -4.08
CA PRO A 45 -12.40 -14.72 -4.84
C PRO A 45 -13.89 -14.90 -4.52
N HIS A 46 -14.39 -14.34 -3.42
CA HIS A 46 -15.77 -14.52 -2.98
C HIS A 46 -16.70 -13.42 -3.49
N ASN A 47 -16.24 -12.17 -3.54
CA ASN A 47 -17.07 -11.02 -3.90
C ASN A 47 -16.51 -10.19 -5.06
N GLY A 48 -15.34 -10.54 -5.60
CA GLY A 48 -14.71 -9.84 -6.72
C GLY A 48 -14.12 -8.47 -6.36
N ALA A 49 -14.05 -8.11 -5.08
CA ALA A 49 -13.51 -6.82 -4.65
C ALA A 49 -12.00 -6.75 -4.85
N LEU A 50 -11.49 -5.57 -5.25
CA LEU A 50 -10.06 -5.31 -5.28
C LEU A 50 -9.53 -5.17 -3.86
N ARG A 51 -8.61 -6.06 -3.46
CA ARG A 51 -7.93 -6.00 -2.17
C ARG A 51 -6.75 -5.05 -2.28
N CYS A 52 -6.84 -3.92 -1.58
CA CYS A 52 -5.92 -2.81 -1.68
C CYS A 52 -5.22 -2.51 -0.34
N LEU A 53 -3.95 -2.14 -0.41
CA LEU A 53 -3.23 -1.49 0.69
C LEU A 53 -3.51 0.01 0.62
N LEU A 54 -3.66 0.68 1.76
CA LEU A 54 -3.64 2.14 1.82
C LEU A 54 -2.26 2.60 2.27
N ILE A 55 -1.49 3.18 1.35
CA ILE A 55 -0.17 3.76 1.63
C ILE A 55 -0.35 5.23 1.96
N CYS A 56 0.14 5.68 3.12
CA CYS A 56 -0.04 7.06 3.54
C CYS A 56 1.06 7.55 4.49
N CYS A 57 1.16 8.87 4.64
CA CYS A 57 1.98 9.51 5.66
C CYS A 57 1.10 9.98 6.84
N ARG A 58 1.64 10.07 8.06
CA ARG A 58 0.88 10.60 9.21
C ARG A 58 0.57 12.09 9.06
N GLU A 59 1.54 12.84 8.54
CA GLU A 59 1.48 14.30 8.42
C GLU A 59 0.61 14.79 7.24
N GLN A 60 0.21 13.91 6.33
CA GLN A 60 -0.52 14.28 5.10
C GLN A 60 -1.91 13.67 5.09
N GLN A 61 -2.97 14.41 4.76
CA GLN A 61 -4.34 13.88 4.78
C GLN A 61 -4.67 12.89 3.65
N ASP A 62 -3.84 12.86 2.61
CA ASP A 62 -4.02 12.02 1.44
C ASP A 62 -3.42 10.62 1.61
N GLY A 63 -3.65 9.77 0.61
CA GLY A 63 -3.10 8.43 0.53
C GLY A 63 -3.19 7.87 -0.87
N ILE A 64 -2.56 6.72 -1.08
CA ILE A 64 -2.61 5.97 -2.34
C ILE A 64 -3.12 4.57 -2.02
N LEU A 65 -4.23 4.17 -2.64
CA LEU A 65 -4.65 2.78 -2.67
C LEU A 65 -3.76 2.02 -3.65
N VAL A 66 -3.26 0.87 -3.25
CA VAL A 66 -2.39 0.03 -4.06
C VAL A 66 -2.92 -1.39 -4.08
N ASN A 67 -3.21 -1.90 -5.27
CA ASN A 67 -3.34 -3.34 -5.49
C ASN A 67 -2.11 -3.80 -6.26
N SER A 68 -1.23 -4.55 -5.59
CA SER A 68 0.00 -5.05 -6.21
C SER A 68 -0.22 -6.34 -7.00
N ASP A 69 -1.35 -7.03 -6.78
CA ASP A 69 -1.72 -8.25 -7.50
C ASP A 69 -0.58 -9.30 -7.55
N GLY A 70 0.10 -9.50 -6.42
CA GLY A 70 1.23 -10.42 -6.27
C GLY A 70 2.60 -9.87 -6.69
N TYR A 71 2.69 -8.64 -7.21
CA TYR A 71 3.95 -7.96 -7.54
C TYR A 71 4.52 -7.17 -6.35
N SER A 72 5.74 -6.65 -6.52
CA SER A 72 6.43 -5.85 -5.49
C SER A 72 6.43 -4.35 -5.78
N TYR A 73 5.61 -3.92 -6.75
CA TYR A 73 5.36 -2.53 -7.14
C TYR A 73 3.85 -2.26 -7.17
N ALA A 74 3.44 -1.00 -7.33
CA ALA A 74 2.03 -0.63 -7.41
C ALA A 74 1.46 -0.89 -8.81
N ARG A 75 1.07 -2.15 -9.07
CA ARG A 75 0.48 -2.57 -10.36
C ARG A 75 -0.77 -1.77 -10.70
N TYR A 76 -1.64 -1.57 -9.70
CA TYR A 76 -2.76 -0.66 -9.77
C TYR A 76 -2.68 0.32 -8.60
N ALA A 77 -2.93 1.59 -8.88
CA ALA A 77 -2.90 2.66 -7.88
C ALA A 77 -4.07 3.63 -8.06
N ALA A 78 -4.60 4.14 -6.95
CA ALA A 78 -5.58 5.23 -6.96
C ALA A 78 -5.24 6.26 -5.89
N TYR A 79 -5.18 7.53 -6.28
CA TYR A 79 -4.94 8.64 -5.36
C TYR A 79 -6.22 8.97 -4.58
N ILE A 80 -6.09 9.12 -3.26
CA ILE A 80 -7.16 9.46 -2.34
C ILE A 80 -6.83 10.81 -1.70
N PRO A 81 -7.43 11.92 -2.14
CA PRO A 81 -7.12 13.25 -1.63
C PRO A 81 -7.40 13.44 -0.13
N ARG A 82 -8.36 12.69 0.41
CA ARG A 82 -8.73 12.71 1.83
C ARG A 82 -9.02 11.31 2.34
N ARG A 83 -8.14 10.78 3.18
CA ARG A 83 -8.30 9.45 3.79
C ARG A 83 -9.53 9.33 4.68
N SER A 84 -9.99 10.43 5.27
CA SER A 84 -11.22 10.48 6.09
C SER A 84 -12.50 10.16 5.30
N ALA A 85 -12.45 10.18 3.96
CA ALA A 85 -13.54 9.71 3.12
C ALA A 85 -13.66 8.18 3.08
N LEU A 86 -12.66 7.44 3.57
CA LEU A 86 -12.66 5.99 3.63
C LEU A 86 -13.21 5.49 4.97
N GLU A 87 -14.06 4.47 4.94
CA GLU A 87 -14.53 3.79 6.15
C GLU A 87 -13.54 2.69 6.56
N LEU A 88 -12.64 3.00 7.51
CA LEU A 88 -11.52 2.13 7.92
C LEU A 88 -11.76 1.39 9.24
N LYS A 89 -13.01 1.13 9.63
CA LYS A 89 -13.40 0.73 11.01
C LYS A 89 -12.79 -0.57 11.55
N TYR A 90 -12.18 -1.42 10.72
CA TYR A 90 -11.68 -2.76 11.12
C TYR A 90 -10.30 -3.11 10.55
N ILE A 91 -9.44 -2.13 10.30
CA ILE A 91 -8.19 -2.36 9.55
C ILE A 91 -6.96 -2.20 10.45
N GLU A 92 -6.03 -3.15 10.33
CA GLU A 92 -4.73 -3.08 10.99
C GLU A 92 -3.82 -2.01 10.36
N TYR A 93 -3.15 -1.25 11.23
CA TYR A 93 -2.15 -0.26 10.87
C TYR A 93 -0.75 -0.84 11.07
N ALA A 94 0.04 -0.94 10.00
CA ALA A 94 1.43 -1.38 10.08
C ALA A 94 2.41 -0.23 9.81
N ARG A 95 3.55 -0.29 10.50
CA ARG A 95 4.74 0.48 10.14
C ARG A 95 5.69 -0.43 9.35
N PRO A 96 6.32 0.05 8.26
CA PRO A 96 7.40 -0.67 7.63
C PRO A 96 8.51 -0.92 8.65
N GLN A 97 8.95 -2.17 8.80
CA GLN A 97 10.14 -2.45 9.58
C GLN A 97 11.36 -2.02 8.77
N SER A 98 12.06 -1.00 9.23
CA SER A 98 13.37 -0.62 8.72
C SER A 98 14.37 -1.71 9.11
N LYS A 99 14.56 -2.70 8.23
CA LYS A 99 15.67 -3.64 8.36
C LYS A 99 16.96 -2.88 8.03
N HIS A 100 17.69 -2.45 9.06
CA HIS A 100 19.09 -2.07 8.89
C HIS A 100 19.81 -3.25 8.23
N ARG A 101 20.26 -3.06 6.98
CA ARG A 101 21.27 -3.94 6.38
C ARG A 101 22.49 -3.84 7.29
N ARG A 102 22.75 -4.86 8.11
CA ARG A 102 24.06 -5.01 8.73
C ARG A 102 25.05 -5.18 7.57
N SER A 103 25.90 -4.18 7.38
CA SER A 103 27.15 -4.34 6.64
C SER A 103 27.85 -5.56 7.22
N GLY A 104 28.04 -6.60 6.40
CA GLY A 104 28.87 -7.74 6.78
C GLY A 104 30.31 -7.28 7.00
N PRO A 105 31.10 -7.99 7.83
CA PRO A 105 32.47 -7.60 8.09
C PRO A 105 33.29 -7.75 6.81
N GLU A 106 34.04 -6.71 6.48
CA GLU A 106 35.14 -6.76 5.52
C GLU A 106 36.16 -7.78 6.07
N ARG A 107 36.45 -8.82 5.28
CA ARG A 107 37.59 -9.71 5.47
C ARG A 107 38.53 -9.55 4.28
#